data_AF-A0A662TEW4-F1
#
_entry.id   AF-A0A662TEW4-F1
#
_cell.length_a   1.000
_cell.length_b   1.000
_cell.length_c   1.000
_cell.angle_alpha   90.00
_cell.angle_beta   90.00
_cell.angle_gamma   90.00
#
_symmetry.space_group_name_H-M   'P 1'
#
loop_
_entity.id
_entity.type
_entity.pdbx_description
1 polymer ?
#
loop_
_entity_poly.entity_id
_entity_poly.type
_entity_poly.pdbx_seq_one_letter_code
_entity_poly.pdbx_strand_id
1 'polypeptide(L)'
;MEESRGFYDTNVLIAYLFREENRFNIARNILIRHATRALSIISIHEIHMFSVKLGVEAKFLEIKALLHKLFKNRALKSKYMH
;
A
#
# COMPACT_ATOMS: atom_id res chain seq x y z
N MET A 1 -0.49 -21.32 7.31
CA MET A 1 -1.78 -20.60 7.21
C MET A 1 -1.48 -19.27 6.55
N GLU A 2 -1.90 -19.05 5.31
CA GLU A 2 -1.84 -17.71 4.70
C GLU A 2 -2.75 -16.78 5.50
N GLU A 3 -2.19 -15.73 6.10
CA GLU A 3 -2.99 -14.65 6.64
C GLU A 3 -3.70 -13.97 5.46
N SER A 4 -4.98 -14.30 5.25
CA SER A 4 -5.69 -13.86 4.04
C SER A 4 -5.90 -12.34 3.97
N ARG A 5 -5.61 -11.60 5.05
CA ARG A 5 -5.83 -10.15 5.18
C ARG A 5 -4.67 -9.48 5.92
N GLY A 6 -4.21 -8.34 5.41
CA GLY A 6 -3.20 -7.51 6.06
C GLY A 6 -3.61 -6.04 6.08
N PHE A 7 -3.42 -5.38 7.22
CA PHE A 7 -3.55 -3.93 7.36
C PHE A 7 -2.15 -3.34 7.54
N TYR A 8 -1.74 -2.44 6.66
CA TYR A 8 -0.34 -2.01 6.58
C TYR A 8 -0.12 -0.63 7.17
N ASP A 9 0.93 -0.53 7.98
CA ASP A 9 1.49 0.73 8.42
C ASP A 9 2.16 1.50 7.27
N THR A 10 2.18 2.81 7.39
CA THR A 10 2.74 3.72 6.40
C THR A 10 4.23 3.48 6.15
N ASN A 11 5.00 3.03 7.15
CA ASN A 11 6.42 2.74 6.96
C ASN A 11 6.66 1.61 5.96
N VAL A 12 5.83 0.56 5.98
CA VAL A 12 5.91 -0.55 5.01
C VAL A 12 5.58 -0.04 3.61
N LEU A 13 4.56 0.82 3.51
CA LEU A 13 4.15 1.40 2.23
C LEU A 13 5.24 2.33 1.67
N ILE A 14 5.83 3.19 2.48
CA ILE A 14 6.93 4.08 2.09
C ILE A 14 8.12 3.27 1.58
N ALA A 15 8.58 2.26 2.34
CA ALA A 15 9.70 1.41 1.94
C ALA A 15 9.46 0.74 0.58
N TYR A 16 8.23 0.29 0.32
CA TYR A 16 7.87 -0.31 -0.96
C TYR A 16 7.76 0.72 -2.11
N LEU A 17 7.01 1.80 -1.90
CA LEU A 17 6.65 2.78 -2.92
C LEU A 17 7.84 3.65 -3.35
N PHE A 18 8.72 3.99 -2.39
CA PHE A 18 9.90 4.81 -2.64
C PHE A 18 11.14 3.97 -2.99
N ARG A 19 11.05 2.64 -2.94
CA ARG A 19 12.16 1.71 -3.19
C ARG A 19 13.36 1.99 -2.31
N GLU A 20 13.13 2.12 -1.01
CA GLU A 20 14.23 2.32 -0.07
C GLU A 20 15.16 1.11 -0.06
N GLU A 21 16.44 1.33 -0.37
CA GLU A 21 17.42 0.29 -0.70
C GLU A 21 17.42 -0.88 0.30
N ASN A 22 17.42 -0.56 1.59
CA ASN A 22 17.54 -1.57 2.66
C ASN A 22 16.19 -2.19 3.09
N ARG A 23 15.06 -1.55 2.77
CA ARG A 23 13.73 -1.94 3.29
C ARG A 23 12.77 -2.43 2.22
N PHE A 24 13.06 -2.17 0.94
CA PHE A 24 12.18 -2.51 -0.18
C PHE A 24 11.84 -4.00 -0.24
N ASN A 25 12.84 -4.87 -0.21
CA ASN A 25 12.63 -6.32 -0.33
C ASN A 25 11.81 -6.89 0.83
N ILE A 26 12.03 -6.36 2.05
CA ILE A 26 11.27 -6.74 3.24
C ILE A 26 9.81 -6.30 3.08
N ALA A 27 9.57 -5.04 2.71
CA ALA A 27 8.24 -4.50 2.49
C ALA A 27 7.49 -5.25 1.38
N ARG A 28 8.16 -5.56 0.27
CA ARG A 28 7.60 -6.39 -0.81
C ARG A 28 7.17 -7.76 -0.29
N ASN A 29 8.04 -8.44 0.46
CA ASN A 29 7.75 -9.76 1.01
C ASN A 29 6.58 -9.73 2.00
N ILE A 30 6.42 -8.65 2.77
CA ILE A 30 5.28 -8.45 3.67
C ILE A 30 3.98 -8.23 2.87
N LEU A 31 4.03 -7.41 1.81
CA LEU A 31 2.85 -7.10 0.99
C LEU A 31 2.32 -8.30 0.20
N ILE A 32 3.20 -9.21 -0.26
CA ILE A 32 2.77 -10.39 -1.03
C ILE A 32 2.15 -11.49 -0.15
N ARG A 33 2.37 -11.48 1.17
CA ARG A 33 1.86 -12.49 2.09
C ARG A 33 0.34 -12.48 2.24
N HIS A 34 -0.30 -11.33 2.03
CA HIS A 34 -1.73 -11.18 2.24
C HIS A 34 -2.48 -11.00 0.92
N ALA A 35 -3.50 -11.83 0.71
CA ALA A 35 -4.37 -11.77 -0.46
C ALA A 35 -5.27 -10.52 -0.45
N THR A 36 -5.78 -10.14 0.73
CA THR A 36 -6.55 -8.93 0.96
C THR A 36 -5.66 -7.91 1.65
N ARG A 37 -5.67 -6.67 1.16
CA ARG A 37 -4.82 -5.59 1.68
C ARG A 37 -5.71 -4.43 2.07
N ALA A 38 -5.44 -3.83 3.21
CA ALA A 38 -6.10 -2.62 3.69
C ALA A 38 -5.06 -1.62 4.22
N LEU A 39 -5.38 -0.35 4.11
CA LEU A 39 -4.56 0.76 4.60
C LEU A 39 -5.50 1.85 5.13
N SER A 40 -5.01 2.70 6.02
CA SER A 40 -5.82 3.81 6.55
C SER A 40 -5.84 5.00 5.58
N ILE A 41 -6.93 5.78 5.55
CA ILE A 41 -6.92 7.06 4.81
C ILE A 41 -5.81 8.00 5.32
N ILE A 42 -5.42 7.89 6.59
CA ILE A 42 -4.33 8.66 7.20
C ILE A 42 -2.99 8.29 6.54
N SER A 43 -2.75 7.01 6.26
CA SER A 43 -1.54 6.54 5.60
C SER A 43 -1.37 7.14 4.19
N ILE A 44 -2.46 7.43 3.47
CA ILE A 44 -2.39 8.14 2.18
C ILE A 44 -1.87 9.57 2.38
N HIS A 45 -2.36 10.25 3.42
CA HIS A 45 -1.93 11.61 3.74
C HIS A 45 -0.47 11.63 4.21
N GLU A 46 -0.03 10.65 4.98
CA GLU A 46 1.36 10.55 5.41
C GLU A 46 2.31 10.30 4.22
N ILE A 47 1.93 9.43 3.28
CA ILE A 47 2.67 9.22 2.02
C ILE A 47 2.73 10.51 1.19
N HIS A 48 1.64 11.27 1.15
CA HIS A 48 1.62 12.57 0.49
C HIS A 48 2.62 13.54 1.13
N MET A 49 2.54 13.72 2.46
CA MET A 49 3.45 14.60 3.20
C MET A 49 4.91 14.15 3.07
N PHE A 50 5.17 12.85 3.04
CA PHE A 50 6.50 12.30 2.79
C PHE A 50 7.02 12.64 1.37
N SER A 51 6.13 12.62 0.36
CA SER A 51 6.48 13.01 -1.02
C SER A 51 6.83 14.50 -1.11
N VAL A 52 6.06 15.36 -0.42
CA VAL A 52 6.33 16.80 -0.33
C VAL A 52 7.68 17.06 0.34
N LYS A 53 7.97 16.38 1.46
CA LYS A 53 9.24 16.51 2.17
C LYS A 53 10.46 16.19 1.30
N LEU A 54 10.32 15.27 0.35
CA LEU A 54 11.38 14.86 -0.56
C LEU A 54 11.43 15.67 -1.87
N GLY A 55 10.50 16.61 -2.09
CA GLY A 55 10.40 17.37 -3.33
C GLY A 55 10.05 16.51 -4.55
N VAL A 56 9.28 15.43 -4.34
CA VAL A 56 8.89 14.46 -5.38
C VAL A 56 7.38 14.33 -5.50
N GLU A 57 6.64 15.42 -5.41
CA GLU A 57 5.18 15.43 -5.45
C GLU A 57 4.61 14.83 -6.73
N ALA A 58 5.30 14.99 -7.87
CA ALA A 58 4.92 14.31 -9.11
C ALA A 58 4.90 12.78 -8.96
N LYS A 59 5.84 12.23 -8.18
CA LYS A 59 5.91 10.80 -7.83
C LYS A 59 4.72 10.36 -6.96
N PHE A 60 4.12 11.27 -6.19
CA PHE A 60 2.91 10.97 -5.41
C PHE A 60 1.74 10.58 -6.30
N LEU A 61 1.58 11.22 -7.47
CA LEU A 61 0.50 10.87 -8.41
C LEU A 61 0.67 9.43 -8.93
N GLU A 62 1.89 9.05 -9.28
CA GLU A 62 2.23 7.67 -9.66
C GLU A 62 1.98 6.69 -8.50
N ILE A 63 2.38 7.08 -7.29
CA ILE A 63 2.17 6.31 -6.06
C ILE A 63 0.68 6.11 -5.76
N LYS A 64 -0.16 7.13 -5.97
CA LYS A 64 -1.61 7.03 -5.78
C LYS A 64 -2.21 5.97 -6.71
N ALA A 65 -1.74 5.91 -7.96
CA ALA A 65 -2.15 4.87 -8.91
C ALA A 65 -1.66 3.47 -8.47
N LEU A 66 -0.43 3.37 -7.94
CA LEU A 66 0.12 2.11 -7.41
C LEU A 66 -0.62 1.64 -6.15
N LEU A 67 -0.92 2.54 -5.21
CA LEU A 67 -1.74 2.25 -4.03
C LEU A 67 -3.11 1.74 -4.46
N HIS A 68 -3.76 2.41 -5.41
CA HIS A 68 -5.04 1.94 -5.92
C HIS A 68 -4.92 0.52 -6.48
N LYS A 69 -3.86 0.18 -7.24
CA LYS A 69 -3.62 -1.20 -7.73
C LYS A 69 -3.33 -2.21 -6.62
N LEU A 70 -2.51 -1.85 -5.63
CA LEU A 70 -2.11 -2.73 -4.52
C LEU A 70 -3.29 -3.13 -3.64
N PHE A 71 -4.22 -2.20 -3.44
CA PHE A 71 -5.35 -2.31 -2.54
C PHE A 71 -6.69 -2.52 -3.26
N LYS A 72 -6.68 -2.63 -4.59
CA LYS A 72 -7.85 -3.05 -5.37
C LYS A 72 -8.14 -4.51 -5.05
N ASN A 73 -9.18 -4.73 -4.23
CA ASN A 73 -9.71 -6.04 -3.91
C ASN A 73 -10.07 -6.83 -5.19
N ARG A 74 -9.53 -8.05 -5.35
CA ARG A 74 -9.96 -8.99 -6.40
C ARG A 74 -11.23 -9.77 -6.05
N ALA A 75 -11.85 -9.59 -4.89
CA ALA A 75 -13.08 -10.28 -4.55
C ALA A 75 -13.95 -9.49 -3.57
N LEU A 76 -14.94 -8.78 -4.12
CA LEU A 76 -16.27 -8.68 -3.51
C LEU A 76 -17.28 -9.07 -4.60
N LYS A 77 -17.29 -10.36 -4.99
CA LYS A 77 -18.54 -10.92 -5.52
C LYS A 77 -19.48 -10.97 -4.32
N SER A 78 -20.43 -10.05 -4.35
CA SER A 78 -21.49 -9.85 -3.36
C SER A 78 -21.99 -11.19 -2.81
N LYS A 79 -21.80 -11.40 -1.50
CA LYS A 79 -22.50 -12.42 -0.71
C LYS A 79 -23.75 -11.83 -0.03
N TYR A 80 -24.27 -10.73 -0.58
CA TYR A 80 -25.46 -10.02 -0.11
C TYR A 80 -26.45 -9.78 -1.26
N MET A 81 -26.73 -10.81 -2.05
CA MET A 81 -28.00 -10.92 -2.79
C MET A 81 -28.80 -12.06 -2.16
N HIS A 82 -29.57 -11.72 -1.13
CA HIS A 82 -30.74 -12.45 -0.68
C HIS A 82 -31.80 -11.41 -0.34
#